data_AF-A0A660HPG5-F1
#
_entry.id   AF-A0A660HPG5-F1
#
_cell.length_a   1.000
_cell.length_b   1.000
_cell.length_c   1.000
_cell.angle_alpha   90.00
_cell.angle_beta   90.00
_cell.angle_gamma   90.00
#
_symmetry.space_group_name_H-M   'P 1'
#
loop_
_entity.id
_entity.type
_entity.pdbx_description
1 polymer ?
#
loop_
_entity_poly.entity_id
_entity_poly.type
_entity_poly.pdbx_seq_one_letter_code
_entity_poly.pdbx_strand_id
1 'polypeptide(L)'
;MSFKEIKFGFAAAEKEKSDSPQLLMQGFFDAYGYISEIIGMNKFLILGPKGSGKSAIGARLELLSDSNKMFFTKQYYLTSFPYKPFSSIALSSEAPETKLPINWEFILLIASLNSFIEDPTCKYHRNHKIDAVINALKNEGILPSEDLAQIVKISSNKQFMVNLKSIISGQKSSQSEKVPFNIEKLFATLQSLCYSLQMKFMHYIIIDGLDDALTQRSIQYQSLSALILAADRMNDKFKTNKVNARIIVLCRTDIFDKLGGPNKNKVRRDSGILLDWFQDVNDLKSTNIIKLVNLRAELSLGRKIDIF
;
A
#
# COMPACT_ATOMS: atom_id res chain seq x y z
N MET A 1 41.11 10.32 -4.23
CA MET A 1 39.67 10.06 -4.26
C MET A 1 39.32 9.43 -5.59
N SER A 2 38.90 8.18 -5.56
CA SER A 2 38.53 7.41 -6.75
C SER A 2 37.02 7.47 -6.97
N PHE A 3 36.57 7.44 -8.22
CA PHE A 3 35.15 7.25 -8.58
C PHE A 3 34.51 6.04 -7.86
N LYS A 4 35.32 5.04 -7.48
CA LYS A 4 34.93 3.86 -6.70
C LYS A 4 34.38 4.17 -5.29
N GLU A 5 34.66 5.36 -4.75
CA GLU A 5 34.19 5.78 -3.43
C GLU A 5 32.72 6.26 -3.45
N ILE A 6 32.15 6.52 -4.65
CA ILE A 6 30.79 7.05 -4.78
C ILE A 6 29.76 5.93 -4.71
N LYS A 7 28.79 6.08 -3.80
CA LYS A 7 27.64 5.19 -3.68
C LYS A 7 26.46 5.72 -4.50
N PHE A 8 26.30 5.23 -5.73
CA PHE A 8 25.21 5.65 -6.60
C PHE A 8 23.87 4.99 -6.30
N GLY A 9 23.82 3.92 -5.50
CA GLY A 9 22.59 3.24 -5.11
C GLY A 9 22.61 1.74 -5.34
N PHE A 10 21.47 1.12 -5.08
CA PHE A 10 21.23 -0.31 -5.28
C PHE A 10 20.12 -0.55 -6.29
N ALA A 11 20.08 -1.75 -6.88
CA ALA A 11 19.04 -2.12 -7.83
C ALA A 11 17.64 -2.21 -7.17
N ALA A 12 17.59 -2.53 -5.88
CA ALA A 12 16.38 -2.71 -5.10
C ALA A 12 16.30 -1.65 -3.99
N ALA A 13 15.14 -1.01 -3.84
CA ALA A 13 14.95 0.06 -2.87
C ALA A 13 15.02 -0.45 -1.43
N GLU A 14 14.63 -1.69 -1.20
CA GLU A 14 14.69 -2.41 0.07
C GLU A 14 16.14 -2.56 0.54
N LYS A 15 17.03 -2.92 -0.40
CA LYS A 15 18.46 -3.02 -0.15
C LYS A 15 19.08 -1.65 0.09
N GLU A 16 18.66 -0.64 -0.66
CA GLU A 16 19.09 0.75 -0.42
C GLU A 16 18.64 1.24 0.97
N LYS A 17 17.42 0.90 1.38
CA LYS A 17 16.86 1.19 2.72
C LYS A 17 17.66 0.53 3.84
N SER A 18 18.01 -0.74 3.70
CA SER A 18 18.75 -1.48 4.74
C SER A 18 20.23 -1.09 4.80
N ASP A 19 20.89 -1.02 3.65
CA ASP A 19 22.35 -0.96 3.59
C ASP A 19 22.87 0.48 3.51
N SER A 20 22.06 1.43 3.05
CA SER A 20 22.44 2.84 2.89
C SER A 20 21.25 3.81 2.96
N PRO A 21 20.51 3.87 4.08
CA PRO A 21 19.30 4.68 4.23
C PRO A 21 19.52 6.18 3.95
N GLN A 22 20.74 6.69 4.15
CA GLN A 22 21.11 8.07 3.80
C GLN A 22 20.92 8.39 2.30
N LEU A 23 21.03 7.40 1.40
CA LEU A 23 20.77 7.60 -0.03
C LEU A 23 19.28 7.85 -0.32
N LEU A 24 18.39 7.34 0.52
CA LEU A 24 16.95 7.60 0.43
C LEU A 24 16.52 8.82 1.23
N MET A 25 17.25 9.19 2.29
CA MET A 25 16.93 10.36 3.13
C MET A 25 17.51 11.67 2.58
N GLN A 26 18.76 11.64 2.11
CA GLN A 26 19.50 12.82 1.65
C GLN A 26 19.85 12.73 0.16
N GLY A 27 20.08 11.53 -0.36
CA GLY A 27 20.43 11.28 -1.77
C GLY A 27 19.23 11.02 -2.70
N PHE A 28 18.00 11.29 -2.25
CA PHE A 28 16.79 11.13 -3.05
C PHE A 28 16.48 12.45 -3.75
N PHE A 29 16.46 12.41 -5.08
CA PHE A 29 16.19 13.57 -5.90
C PHE A 29 14.70 13.63 -6.27
N ASP A 30 14.00 14.61 -5.71
CA ASP A 30 12.57 14.84 -5.97
C ASP A 30 12.38 16.09 -6.83
N ALA A 31 12.64 15.97 -8.13
CA ALA A 31 12.66 17.11 -9.06
C ALA A 31 11.33 17.86 -9.16
N TYR A 32 10.23 17.12 -9.03
CA TYR A 32 8.87 17.60 -9.27
C TYR A 32 8.03 17.65 -7.99
N GLY A 33 8.64 17.37 -6.82
CA GLY A 33 7.95 17.42 -5.53
C GLY A 33 6.97 16.27 -5.29
N TYR A 34 7.18 15.10 -5.90
CA TYR A 34 6.34 13.91 -5.78
C TYR A 34 6.05 13.53 -4.32
N ILE A 35 7.03 13.64 -3.42
CA ILE A 35 6.82 13.34 -1.99
C ILE A 35 5.82 14.33 -1.39
N SER A 36 5.94 15.61 -1.72
CA SER A 36 5.01 16.63 -1.27
C SER A 36 3.61 16.47 -1.87
N GLU A 37 3.52 16.01 -3.13
CA GLU A 37 2.24 15.68 -3.76
C GLU A 37 1.56 14.49 -3.07
N ILE A 38 2.32 13.44 -2.76
CA ILE A 38 1.81 12.25 -2.08
C ILE A 38 1.36 12.59 -0.66
N ILE A 39 2.08 13.46 0.04
CA ILE A 39 1.73 13.85 1.41
C ILE A 39 0.56 14.84 1.42
N GLY A 40 0.60 15.86 0.57
CA GLY A 40 -0.33 17.00 0.59
C GLY A 40 -1.59 16.84 -0.27
N MET A 41 -1.55 16.07 -1.36
CA MET A 41 -2.68 15.90 -2.29
C MET A 41 -3.31 14.52 -2.19
N ASN A 42 -4.57 14.38 -2.61
CA ASN A 42 -5.26 13.08 -2.69
C ASN A 42 -4.79 12.22 -3.88
N LYS A 43 -3.49 12.27 -4.19
CA LYS A 43 -2.86 11.43 -5.20
C LYS A 43 -2.47 10.11 -4.56
N PHE A 44 -2.79 9.02 -5.22
CA PHE A 44 -2.60 7.69 -4.66
C PHE A 44 -2.01 6.68 -5.65
N LEU A 45 -2.11 6.94 -6.95
CA LEU A 45 -1.62 6.05 -7.99
C LEU A 45 -0.29 6.58 -8.53
N ILE A 46 0.81 5.89 -8.24
CA ILE A 46 2.14 6.29 -8.71
C ILE A 46 2.53 5.40 -9.89
N LEU A 47 2.58 5.99 -11.06
CA LEU A 47 2.86 5.35 -12.33
C LEU A 47 4.30 5.63 -12.77
N GLY A 48 4.96 4.67 -13.40
CA GLY A 48 6.24 4.91 -14.06
C GLY A 48 6.86 3.63 -14.62
N PRO A 49 7.80 3.71 -15.57
CA PRO A 49 8.46 2.54 -16.15
C PRO A 49 9.29 1.76 -15.11
N LYS A 50 9.78 0.56 -15.45
CA LYS A 50 10.72 -0.17 -14.58
C LYS A 50 11.99 0.68 -14.37
N GLY A 51 12.48 0.74 -13.13
CA GLY A 51 13.65 1.58 -12.77
C GLY A 51 13.35 3.06 -12.53
N SER A 52 12.10 3.52 -12.62
CA SER A 52 11.73 4.93 -12.36
C SER A 52 11.84 5.38 -10.90
N GLY A 53 12.15 4.48 -9.95
CA GLY A 53 12.27 4.84 -8.53
C GLY A 53 10.97 4.80 -7.72
N LYS A 54 9.88 4.20 -8.24
CA LYS A 54 8.62 4.02 -7.48
C LYS A 54 8.83 3.40 -6.10
N SER A 55 9.53 2.27 -6.01
CA SER A 55 9.80 1.59 -4.74
C SER A 55 10.67 2.43 -3.79
N ALA A 56 11.53 3.30 -4.34
CA ALA A 56 12.33 4.23 -3.55
C ALA A 56 11.48 5.32 -2.88
N ILE A 57 10.34 5.70 -3.47
CA ILE A 57 9.36 6.58 -2.81
C ILE A 57 8.80 5.91 -1.56
N GLY A 58 8.36 4.65 -1.67
CA GLY A 58 7.84 3.90 -0.53
C GLY A 58 8.87 3.76 0.58
N ALA A 59 10.09 3.32 0.22
CA ALA A 59 11.18 3.17 1.17
C ALA A 59 11.59 4.50 1.83
N ARG A 60 11.58 5.62 1.11
CA ARG A 60 11.81 6.95 1.68
C ARG A 60 10.71 7.36 2.64
N LEU A 61 9.44 7.16 2.29
CA LEU A 61 8.32 7.49 3.17
C LEU A 61 8.39 6.70 4.49
N GLU A 62 8.81 5.44 4.43
CA GLU A 62 9.02 4.60 5.62
C GLU A 62 10.12 5.16 6.52
N LEU A 63 11.29 5.52 5.96
CA LEU A 63 12.38 6.15 6.72
C LEU A 63 11.99 7.52 7.30
N LEU A 64 11.17 8.29 6.58
CA LEU A 64 10.65 9.58 7.05
C LEU A 64 9.64 9.40 8.20
N SER A 65 8.79 8.37 8.15
CA SER A 65 7.90 8.04 9.27
C SER A 65 8.67 7.64 10.53
N ASP A 66 9.74 6.85 10.38
CA ASP A 66 10.53 6.37 11.52
C ASP A 66 11.33 7.48 12.21
N SER A 67 11.85 8.43 11.43
CA SER A 67 12.69 9.53 11.94
C SER A 67 11.92 10.62 12.66
N ASN A 68 10.81 11.09 12.10
CA ASN A 68 10.12 12.30 12.58
C ASN A 68 8.71 12.04 13.15
N LYS A 69 8.17 10.82 13.01
CA LYS A 69 6.83 10.40 13.50
C LYS A 69 5.70 11.38 13.16
N MET A 70 5.79 12.09 12.05
CA MET A 70 4.73 13.00 11.58
C MET A 70 3.58 12.26 10.89
N PHE A 71 3.84 11.03 10.45
CA PHE A 71 2.91 10.11 9.82
C PHE A 71 3.42 8.68 10.01
N PHE A 72 2.56 7.70 9.77
CA PHE A 72 2.89 6.29 9.75
C PHE A 72 2.91 5.78 8.31
N THR A 73 3.83 4.86 8.01
CA THR A 73 3.90 4.20 6.71
C THR A 73 3.94 2.69 6.91
N LYS A 74 3.16 1.95 6.12
CA LYS A 74 3.32 0.50 5.96
C LYS A 74 3.40 0.18 4.47
N GLN A 75 4.50 -0.45 4.04
CA GLN A 75 4.69 -0.88 2.67
C GLN A 75 4.52 -2.39 2.56
N TYR A 76 3.72 -2.82 1.59
CA TYR A 76 3.37 -4.20 1.31
C TYR A 76 3.73 -4.56 -0.13
N TYR A 77 4.21 -5.78 -0.35
CA TYR A 77 4.65 -6.27 -1.67
C TYR A 77 3.74 -7.39 -2.18
N LEU A 78 3.50 -7.41 -3.49
CA LEU A 78 2.68 -8.44 -4.16
C LEU A 78 3.47 -9.59 -4.79
N THR A 79 4.80 -9.61 -4.69
CA THR A 79 5.70 -10.60 -5.32
C THR A 79 5.29 -12.06 -5.06
N SER A 80 4.71 -12.38 -3.89
CA SER A 80 4.23 -13.73 -3.53
C SER A 80 2.71 -13.79 -3.27
N PHE A 81 1.93 -12.90 -3.88
CA PHE A 81 0.52 -12.76 -3.57
C PHE A 81 -0.31 -13.99 -4.02
N PRO A 82 -1.07 -14.64 -3.11
CA PRO A 82 -1.78 -15.88 -3.40
C PRO A 82 -3.12 -15.62 -4.09
N TYR A 83 -3.10 -15.29 -5.39
CA TYR A 83 -4.30 -14.93 -6.17
C TYR A 83 -5.41 -15.98 -6.16
N LYS A 84 -5.07 -17.28 -6.12
CA LYS A 84 -6.07 -18.35 -6.07
C LYS A 84 -6.82 -18.35 -4.73
N PRO A 85 -6.15 -18.44 -3.57
CA PRO A 85 -6.79 -18.21 -2.27
C PRO A 85 -7.55 -16.87 -2.17
N PHE A 86 -6.97 -15.79 -2.70
CA PHE A 86 -7.61 -14.47 -2.73
C PHE A 86 -8.96 -14.47 -3.47
N SER A 87 -9.02 -15.08 -4.67
CA SER A 87 -10.26 -15.19 -5.45
C SER A 87 -11.34 -16.04 -4.75
N SER A 88 -10.93 -16.91 -3.82
CA SER A 88 -11.81 -17.82 -3.10
C SER A 88 -12.41 -17.26 -1.81
N ILE A 89 -11.93 -16.11 -1.33
CA ILE A 89 -12.51 -15.43 -0.16
C ILE A 89 -14.00 -15.18 -0.44
N ALA A 90 -14.86 -15.70 0.42
CA ALA A 90 -16.31 -15.80 0.20
C ALA A 90 -17.07 -14.56 0.72
N LEU A 91 -16.58 -13.33 0.45
CA LEU A 91 -17.25 -12.11 0.89
C LEU A 91 -18.50 -11.75 0.08
N SER A 92 -18.56 -12.23 -1.16
CA SER A 92 -19.69 -12.01 -2.07
C SER A 92 -19.86 -13.22 -2.98
N SER A 93 -21.12 -13.54 -3.31
CA SER A 93 -21.52 -14.52 -4.32
C SER A 93 -21.58 -13.94 -5.73
N GLU A 94 -21.30 -12.66 -5.91
CA GLU A 94 -21.33 -11.98 -7.20
C GLU A 94 -20.19 -12.41 -8.14
N ALA A 95 -20.29 -11.96 -9.39
CA ALA A 95 -19.27 -12.15 -10.42
C ALA A 95 -17.90 -11.56 -9.99
N PRO A 96 -16.78 -12.04 -10.56
CA PRO A 96 -15.43 -11.59 -10.20
C PRO A 96 -15.24 -10.06 -10.26
N GLU A 97 -15.92 -9.38 -11.18
CA GLU A 97 -15.85 -7.94 -11.37
C GLU A 97 -16.34 -7.14 -10.15
N THR A 98 -17.34 -7.65 -9.43
CA THR A 98 -17.76 -7.05 -8.14
C THR A 98 -17.05 -7.68 -6.95
N LYS A 99 -16.80 -8.99 -7.02
CA LYS A 99 -16.21 -9.76 -5.92
C LYS A 99 -14.76 -9.35 -5.61
N LEU A 100 -13.91 -9.20 -6.63
CA LEU A 100 -12.49 -8.92 -6.42
C LEU A 100 -12.25 -7.55 -5.76
N PRO A 101 -12.97 -6.46 -6.12
CA PRO A 101 -12.87 -5.19 -5.41
C PRO A 101 -13.27 -5.30 -3.93
N ILE A 102 -14.32 -6.06 -3.61
CA ILE A 102 -14.74 -6.30 -2.22
C ILE A 102 -13.66 -7.07 -1.44
N ASN A 103 -13.07 -8.10 -2.07
CA ASN A 103 -11.96 -8.85 -1.48
C ASN A 103 -10.75 -7.95 -1.22
N TRP A 104 -10.42 -7.04 -2.15
CA TRP A 104 -9.35 -6.08 -1.93
C TRP A 104 -9.65 -5.10 -0.82
N GLU A 105 -10.87 -4.55 -0.77
CA GLU A 105 -11.27 -3.66 0.33
C GLU A 105 -11.09 -4.36 1.68
N PHE A 106 -11.51 -5.62 1.82
CA PHE A 106 -11.32 -6.38 3.06
C PHE A 106 -9.84 -6.54 3.44
N ILE A 107 -8.97 -6.94 2.50
CA ILE A 107 -7.53 -7.11 2.77
C ILE A 107 -6.87 -5.77 3.12
N LEU A 108 -7.21 -4.70 2.40
CA LEU A 108 -6.70 -3.36 2.64
C LEU A 108 -7.20 -2.76 3.95
N LEU A 109 -8.42 -3.08 4.40
CA LEU A 109 -8.91 -2.68 5.72
C LEU A 109 -8.08 -3.30 6.84
N ILE A 110 -7.73 -4.59 6.74
CA ILE A 110 -6.86 -5.27 7.71
C ILE A 110 -5.45 -4.67 7.67
N ALA A 111 -4.89 -4.45 6.47
CA ALA A 111 -3.59 -3.80 6.30
C ALA A 111 -3.57 -2.38 6.88
N SER A 112 -4.65 -1.62 6.71
CA SER A 112 -4.81 -0.29 7.29
C SER A 112 -4.89 -0.37 8.81
N LEU A 113 -5.69 -1.31 9.33
CA LEU A 113 -5.84 -1.54 10.77
C LEU A 113 -4.50 -1.88 11.43
N ASN A 114 -3.62 -2.62 10.74
CA ASN A 114 -2.26 -2.89 11.21
C ASN A 114 -1.46 -1.61 11.49
N SER A 115 -1.63 -0.58 10.66
CA SER A 115 -1.02 0.73 10.90
C SER A 115 -1.76 1.52 11.98
N PHE A 116 -3.09 1.49 11.98
CA PHE A 116 -3.91 2.27 12.92
C PHE A 116 -3.73 1.86 14.38
N ILE A 117 -3.53 0.57 14.66
CA ILE A 117 -3.32 0.07 16.03
C ILE A 117 -1.96 0.46 16.62
N GLU A 118 -1.01 0.86 15.78
CA GLU A 118 0.31 1.35 16.21
C GLU A 118 0.29 2.85 16.56
N ASP A 119 -0.73 3.60 16.12
CA ASP A 119 -0.88 5.02 16.44
C ASP A 119 -1.43 5.21 17.87
N PRO A 120 -0.64 5.76 18.83
CA PRO A 120 -1.10 5.99 20.20
C PRO A 120 -2.22 7.05 20.28
N THR A 121 -2.43 7.85 19.23
CA THR A 121 -3.50 8.84 19.12
C THR A 121 -4.79 8.26 18.57
N CYS A 122 -4.78 7.00 18.11
CA CYS A 122 -5.94 6.34 17.55
C CYS A 122 -7.05 6.20 18.60
N LYS A 123 -8.13 6.93 18.38
CA LYS A 123 -9.34 6.89 19.19
C LYS A 123 -10.47 6.32 18.34
N TYR A 124 -11.14 5.33 18.90
CA TYR A 124 -12.43 4.86 18.43
C TYR A 124 -13.42 4.89 19.58
N HIS A 125 -14.72 4.97 19.25
CA HIS A 125 -15.75 4.75 20.24
C HIS A 125 -15.59 3.32 20.75
N ARG A 126 -15.05 3.17 21.98
CA ARG A 126 -14.86 1.86 22.61
C ARG A 126 -16.19 1.14 22.63
N ASN A 127 -16.30 0.17 21.73
CA ASN A 127 -17.42 -0.74 21.62
C ASN A 127 -16.83 -2.11 21.84
N HIS A 128 -17.39 -2.86 22.79
CA HIS A 128 -16.95 -4.22 23.12
C HIS A 128 -16.82 -5.11 21.86
N LYS A 129 -17.63 -4.86 20.81
CA LYS A 129 -17.53 -5.56 19.53
C LYS A 129 -16.25 -5.26 18.76
N ILE A 130 -15.79 -4.01 18.75
CA ILE A 130 -14.57 -3.58 18.07
C ILE A 130 -13.35 -4.19 18.77
N ASP A 131 -13.30 -4.08 20.10
CA ASP A 131 -12.25 -4.70 20.92
C ASP A 131 -12.18 -6.21 20.67
N ALA A 132 -13.34 -6.87 20.61
CA ALA A 132 -13.43 -8.30 20.35
C ALA A 132 -12.91 -8.66 18.95
N VAL A 133 -13.20 -7.86 17.91
CA VAL A 133 -12.65 -8.07 16.55
C VAL A 133 -11.14 -7.91 16.53
N ILE A 134 -10.61 -6.84 17.12
CA ILE A 134 -9.15 -6.60 17.17
C ILE A 134 -8.45 -7.75 17.90
N ASN A 135 -8.99 -8.20 19.02
CA ASN A 135 -8.44 -9.32 19.78
C ASN A 135 -8.54 -10.65 19.02
N ALA A 136 -9.64 -10.89 18.30
CA ALA A 136 -9.79 -12.06 17.45
C ALA A 136 -8.72 -12.10 16.34
N LEU A 137 -8.52 -10.97 15.66
CA LEU A 137 -7.49 -10.84 14.62
C LEU A 137 -6.08 -11.05 15.18
N LYS A 138 -5.82 -10.60 16.41
CA LYS A 138 -4.54 -10.85 17.11
C LYS A 138 -4.35 -12.33 17.47
N ASN A 139 -5.38 -12.96 18.06
CA ASN A 139 -5.33 -14.36 18.49
C ASN A 139 -5.12 -15.34 17.33
N GLU A 140 -5.66 -15.00 16.16
CA GLU A 140 -5.53 -15.80 14.93
C GLU A 140 -4.26 -15.43 14.14
N GLY A 141 -3.42 -14.53 14.65
CA GLY A 141 -2.15 -14.16 14.03
C GLY A 141 -2.27 -13.33 12.75
N ILE A 142 -3.43 -12.70 12.50
CA ILE A 142 -3.60 -11.74 11.39
C ILE A 142 -3.05 -10.36 11.75
N LEU A 143 -3.11 -9.98 13.02
CA LEU A 143 -2.56 -8.71 13.50
C LEU A 143 -1.49 -8.92 14.59
N PRO A 144 -0.32 -8.26 14.50
CA PRO A 144 0.14 -7.49 13.34
C PRO A 144 0.48 -8.40 12.15
N SER A 145 0.35 -7.91 10.92
CA SER A 145 0.82 -8.62 9.73
C SER A 145 1.61 -7.70 8.80
N GLU A 146 2.81 -8.17 8.47
CA GLU A 146 3.75 -7.51 7.56
C GLU A 146 3.54 -7.92 6.10
N ASP A 147 2.68 -8.92 5.83
CA ASP A 147 2.54 -9.53 4.51
C ASP A 147 1.06 -9.79 4.16
N LEU A 148 0.61 -9.19 3.05
CA LEU A 148 -0.74 -9.40 2.52
C LEU A 148 -1.01 -10.87 2.17
N ALA A 149 0.00 -11.64 1.80
CA ALA A 149 -0.16 -13.05 1.50
C ALA A 149 -0.58 -13.85 2.75
N GLN A 150 -0.08 -13.48 3.94
CA GLN A 150 -0.53 -14.08 5.20
C GLN A 150 -1.99 -13.74 5.48
N ILE A 151 -2.36 -12.45 5.35
CA ILE A 151 -3.75 -12.01 5.52
C ILE A 151 -4.69 -12.83 4.62
N VAL A 152 -4.34 -12.98 3.34
CA VAL A 152 -5.16 -13.75 2.38
C VAL A 152 -5.23 -15.23 2.77
N LYS A 153 -4.11 -15.86 3.12
CA LYS A 153 -4.08 -17.29 3.48
C LYS A 153 -5.00 -17.58 4.66
N ILE A 154 -4.90 -16.79 5.73
CA ILE A 154 -5.73 -16.97 6.93
C ILE A 154 -7.19 -16.63 6.62
N SER A 155 -7.45 -15.55 5.89
CA SER A 155 -8.82 -15.11 5.54
C SER A 155 -9.54 -16.05 4.56
N SER A 156 -8.80 -16.82 3.76
CA SER A 156 -9.37 -17.86 2.90
C SER A 156 -9.76 -19.14 3.68
N ASN A 157 -9.32 -19.28 4.93
CA ASN A 157 -9.65 -20.43 5.76
C ASN A 157 -11.07 -20.28 6.35
N LYS A 158 -11.94 -21.26 6.06
CA LYS A 158 -13.31 -21.30 6.58
C LYS A 158 -13.38 -21.33 8.10
N GLN A 159 -12.45 -22.02 8.76
CA GLN A 159 -12.43 -22.14 10.23
C GLN A 159 -12.20 -20.77 10.90
N PHE A 160 -11.26 -20.00 10.36
CA PHE A 160 -10.98 -18.64 10.81
C PHE A 160 -12.22 -17.74 10.72
N MET A 161 -12.91 -17.76 9.57
CA MET A 161 -14.14 -16.98 9.38
C MET A 161 -15.27 -17.40 10.33
N VAL A 162 -15.31 -18.69 10.73
CA VAL A 162 -16.25 -19.21 11.74
C VAL A 162 -15.88 -18.75 13.15
N ASN A 163 -14.59 -18.75 13.52
CA ASN A 163 -14.12 -18.26 14.81
C ASN A 163 -14.39 -16.76 15.00
N LEU A 164 -14.15 -15.94 13.96
CA LEU A 164 -14.50 -14.52 13.99
C LEU A 164 -16.00 -14.28 14.19
N LYS A 165 -16.85 -15.12 13.58
CA LYS A 165 -18.31 -15.02 13.73
C LYS A 165 -18.73 -15.18 15.19
N SER A 166 -18.26 -16.21 15.89
CA SER A 166 -18.67 -16.51 17.28
C SER A 166 -18.34 -15.33 18.22
N ILE A 167 -17.19 -14.70 17.98
CA ILE A 167 -16.74 -13.53 18.73
C ILE A 167 -17.63 -12.31 18.47
N ILE A 168 -17.99 -12.05 17.20
CA ILE A 168 -18.83 -10.90 16.82
C ILE A 168 -20.30 -11.08 17.23
N SER A 169 -20.83 -12.32 17.19
CA SER A 169 -22.20 -12.62 17.56
C SER A 169 -22.41 -12.73 19.07
N GLY A 170 -21.34 -12.81 19.87
CA GLY A 170 -21.41 -13.02 21.31
C GLY A 170 -21.91 -14.42 21.70
N GLN A 171 -22.02 -15.34 20.73
CA GLN A 171 -22.40 -16.72 20.98
C GLN A 171 -21.13 -17.55 21.20
N LYS A 172 -20.97 -18.13 22.39
CA LYS A 172 -20.02 -19.23 22.60
C LYS A 172 -20.33 -20.31 21.57
N SER A 173 -19.29 -20.91 21.01
CA SER A 173 -19.35 -22.00 20.03
C SER A 173 -19.98 -23.25 20.66
N SER A 174 -21.29 -23.21 20.86
CA SER A 174 -22.11 -24.37 21.15
C SER A 174 -22.58 -24.93 19.81
N GLN A 175 -22.52 -26.26 19.72
CA GLN A 175 -22.66 -27.03 18.49
C GLN A 175 -23.92 -26.70 17.69
N SER A 176 -23.76 -26.81 16.36
CA SER A 176 -24.78 -27.25 15.41
C SER A 176 -26.10 -26.49 15.32
N GLU A 177 -26.06 -25.25 14.85
CA GLU A 177 -27.16 -24.74 14.01
C GLU A 177 -26.59 -24.07 12.76
N LYS A 178 -27.07 -24.50 11.59
CA LYS A 178 -26.76 -23.96 10.26
C LYS A 178 -27.36 -22.56 10.10
N VAL A 179 -26.94 -21.61 10.94
CA VAL A 179 -27.26 -20.20 10.77
C VAL A 179 -26.38 -19.68 9.62
N PRO A 180 -26.98 -19.14 8.53
CA PRO A 180 -26.25 -18.75 7.34
C PRO A 180 -25.06 -17.84 7.68
N PHE A 181 -23.95 -18.14 7.02
CA PHE A 181 -22.66 -17.50 7.19
C PHE A 181 -22.71 -16.06 6.69
N ASN A 182 -22.92 -15.09 7.60
CA ASN A 182 -22.99 -13.68 7.22
C ASN A 182 -21.61 -13.01 7.35
N ILE A 183 -20.71 -13.33 6.41
CA ILE A 183 -19.42 -12.64 6.24
C ILE A 183 -19.62 -11.12 6.08
N GLU A 184 -20.71 -10.72 5.45
CA GLU A 184 -21.02 -9.31 5.18
C GLU A 184 -21.08 -8.52 6.48
N LYS A 185 -21.52 -9.13 7.60
CA LYS A 185 -21.52 -8.49 8.92
C LYS A 185 -20.12 -8.26 9.50
N LEU A 186 -19.19 -9.20 9.30
CA LEU A 186 -17.78 -9.03 9.70
C LEU A 186 -17.16 -7.90 8.87
N PHE A 187 -17.35 -7.93 7.56
CA PHE A 187 -16.85 -6.91 6.66
C PHE A 187 -17.42 -5.53 6.99
N ALA A 188 -18.73 -5.42 7.23
CA ALA A 188 -19.38 -4.19 7.66
C ALA A 188 -18.84 -3.68 9.01
N THR A 189 -18.51 -4.58 9.94
CA THR A 189 -17.89 -4.20 11.23
C THR A 189 -16.48 -3.65 11.02
N LEU A 190 -15.66 -4.26 10.16
CA LEU A 190 -14.33 -3.75 9.81
C LEU A 190 -14.39 -2.41 9.07
N GLN A 191 -15.34 -2.26 8.14
CA GLN A 191 -15.59 -0.99 7.46
C GLN A 191 -15.98 0.09 8.47
N SER A 192 -16.96 -0.19 9.33
CA SER A 192 -17.38 0.74 10.38
C SER A 192 -16.21 1.11 11.28
N LEU A 193 -15.37 0.15 11.67
CA LEU A 193 -14.19 0.40 12.48
C LEU A 193 -13.24 1.36 11.76
N CYS A 194 -12.70 0.97 10.61
CA CYS A 194 -11.64 1.71 9.93
C CYS A 194 -12.10 3.07 9.41
N TYR A 195 -13.37 3.20 8.99
CA TYR A 195 -13.91 4.46 8.47
C TYR A 195 -14.45 5.40 9.55
N SER A 196 -14.46 5.00 10.83
CA SER A 196 -14.87 5.88 11.94
C SER A 196 -13.74 6.27 12.90
N LEU A 197 -12.51 5.84 12.63
CA LEU A 197 -11.37 6.14 13.51
C LEU A 197 -11.03 7.63 13.49
N GLN A 198 -10.72 8.17 14.66
CA GLN A 198 -10.12 9.49 14.81
C GLN A 198 -8.65 9.33 15.17
N MET A 199 -7.77 9.82 14.30
CA MET A 199 -6.32 9.72 14.44
C MET A 199 -5.69 11.08 14.13
N LYS A 200 -4.64 11.46 14.85
CA LYS A 200 -3.95 12.72 14.61
C LYS A 200 -3.02 12.63 13.41
N PHE A 201 -2.33 11.49 13.29
CA PHE A 201 -1.29 11.30 12.28
C PHE A 201 -1.87 10.72 10.99
N MET A 202 -1.22 11.02 9.87
CA MET A 202 -1.58 10.45 8.58
C MET A 202 -1.01 9.04 8.47
N HIS A 203 -1.76 8.11 7.88
CA HIS A 203 -1.34 6.74 7.64
C HIS A 203 -1.25 6.46 6.14
N TYR A 204 -0.05 6.11 5.64
CA TYR A 204 0.18 5.72 4.26
C TYR A 204 0.34 4.20 4.17
N ILE A 205 -0.57 3.56 3.44
CA ILE A 205 -0.52 2.12 3.17
C ILE A 205 -0.09 1.94 1.71
N ILE A 206 1.16 1.54 1.49
CA ILE A 206 1.78 1.48 0.17
C ILE A 206 1.73 0.04 -0.33
N ILE A 207 1.23 -0.15 -1.56
CA ILE A 207 1.18 -1.45 -2.23
C ILE A 207 2.14 -1.40 -3.43
N ASP A 208 3.14 -2.29 -3.44
CA ASP A 208 4.18 -2.38 -4.46
C ASP A 208 4.32 -3.80 -5.04
N GLY A 209 5.14 -3.97 -6.06
CA GLY A 209 5.47 -5.28 -6.66
C GLY A 209 4.34 -5.83 -7.54
N LEU A 210 3.53 -4.96 -8.15
CA LEU A 210 2.45 -5.36 -9.05
C LEU A 210 2.96 -6.12 -10.30
N ASP A 211 4.21 -5.92 -10.69
CA ASP A 211 4.81 -6.54 -11.87
C ASP A 211 5.40 -7.92 -11.64
N ASP A 212 6.00 -8.16 -10.48
CA ASP A 212 6.58 -9.49 -10.18
C ASP A 212 5.52 -10.59 -10.09
N ALA A 213 4.27 -10.19 -9.87
CA ALA A 213 3.14 -11.07 -9.61
C ALA A 213 2.43 -11.58 -10.89
N LEU A 214 2.85 -11.12 -12.09
CA LEU A 214 2.15 -11.38 -13.36
C LEU A 214 2.76 -12.53 -14.18
N THR A 215 2.00 -13.60 -14.36
CA THR A 215 2.34 -14.78 -15.18
C THR A 215 1.46 -14.91 -16.43
N GLN A 216 0.93 -13.79 -16.95
CA GLN A 216 0.02 -13.70 -18.11
C GLN A 216 -1.42 -14.24 -17.90
N ARG A 217 -1.83 -14.58 -16.67
CA ARG A 217 -3.20 -15.06 -16.43
C ARG A 217 -4.19 -13.90 -16.36
N SER A 218 -5.33 -14.01 -17.07
CA SER A 218 -6.40 -13.00 -17.09
C SER A 218 -6.88 -12.59 -15.68
N ILE A 219 -6.98 -13.56 -14.78
CA ILE A 219 -7.42 -13.33 -13.39
C ILE A 219 -6.50 -12.40 -12.60
N GLN A 220 -5.19 -12.37 -12.90
CA GLN A 220 -4.26 -11.48 -12.21
C GLN A 220 -4.48 -10.03 -12.63
N TYR A 221 -4.66 -9.78 -13.94
CA TYR A 221 -5.00 -8.44 -14.43
C TYR A 221 -6.36 -7.95 -13.91
N GLN A 222 -7.36 -8.83 -13.81
CA GLN A 222 -8.64 -8.52 -13.17
C GLN A 222 -8.45 -8.16 -11.69
N SER A 223 -7.65 -8.93 -10.96
CA SER A 223 -7.32 -8.64 -9.57
C SER A 223 -6.60 -7.30 -9.40
N LEU A 224 -5.63 -6.98 -10.26
CA LEU A 224 -4.94 -5.69 -10.22
C LEU A 224 -5.87 -4.51 -10.57
N SER A 225 -6.77 -4.69 -11.55
CA SER A 225 -7.78 -3.68 -11.87
C SER A 225 -8.71 -3.44 -10.66
N ALA A 226 -9.09 -4.52 -9.98
CA ALA A 226 -9.87 -4.47 -8.76
C ALA A 226 -9.14 -3.82 -7.58
N LEU A 227 -7.82 -3.99 -7.46
CA LEU A 227 -7.01 -3.32 -6.43
C LEU A 227 -7.07 -1.80 -6.60
N ILE A 228 -6.87 -1.30 -7.83
CA ILE A 228 -6.89 0.14 -8.11
C ILE A 228 -8.29 0.71 -7.81
N LEU A 229 -9.33 0.01 -8.22
CA LEU A 229 -10.72 0.41 -7.94
C LEU A 229 -11.04 0.41 -6.44
N ALA A 230 -10.57 -0.60 -5.70
CA ALA A 230 -10.75 -0.68 -4.26
C ALA A 230 -9.99 0.46 -3.56
N ALA A 231 -8.72 0.70 -3.91
CA ALA A 231 -7.93 1.79 -3.35
C ALA A 231 -8.56 3.16 -3.59
N ASP A 232 -9.06 3.42 -4.81
CA ASP A 232 -9.79 4.65 -5.17
C ASP A 232 -11.02 4.85 -4.25
N ARG A 233 -11.89 3.84 -4.18
CA ARG A 233 -13.09 3.86 -3.33
C ARG A 233 -12.78 4.01 -1.84
N MET A 234 -11.74 3.34 -1.36
CA MET A 234 -11.32 3.43 0.04
C MET A 234 -10.77 4.81 0.38
N ASN A 235 -9.96 5.40 -0.51
CA ASN A 235 -9.44 6.75 -0.32
C ASN A 235 -10.56 7.79 -0.29
N ASP A 236 -11.56 7.66 -1.16
CA ASP A 236 -12.76 8.50 -1.11
C ASP A 236 -13.54 8.35 0.20
N LYS A 237 -13.68 7.12 0.72
CA LYS A 237 -14.31 6.86 2.02
C LYS A 237 -13.49 7.45 3.17
N PHE A 238 -12.17 7.29 3.18
CA PHE A 238 -11.31 7.90 4.20
C PHE A 238 -11.44 9.42 4.20
N LYS A 239 -11.39 10.03 3.01
CA LYS A 239 -11.56 11.48 2.85
C LYS A 239 -12.94 11.96 3.33
N THR A 240 -14.01 11.28 2.91
CA THR A 240 -15.39 11.65 3.27
C THR A 240 -15.63 11.55 4.77
N ASN A 241 -15.08 10.51 5.41
CA ASN A 241 -15.20 10.30 6.85
C ASN A 241 -14.11 11.02 7.67
N LYS A 242 -13.24 11.81 7.03
CA LYS A 242 -12.12 12.54 7.66
C LYS A 242 -11.18 11.62 8.47
N VAL A 243 -10.97 10.40 7.97
CA VAL A 243 -9.97 9.47 8.49
C VAL A 243 -8.62 9.81 7.85
N ASN A 244 -7.60 10.02 8.67
CA ASN A 244 -6.25 10.36 8.22
C ASN A 244 -5.51 9.12 7.71
N ALA A 245 -5.98 8.57 6.59
CA ALA A 245 -5.40 7.39 5.95
C ALA A 245 -5.45 7.50 4.42
N ARG A 246 -4.47 6.90 3.74
CA ARG A 246 -4.40 6.84 2.28
C ARG A 246 -3.71 5.55 1.82
N ILE A 247 -4.37 4.83 0.92
CA ILE A 247 -3.82 3.68 0.21
C ILE A 247 -3.09 4.18 -1.03
N ILE A 248 -1.79 3.92 -1.15
CA ILE A 248 -0.97 4.31 -2.30
C ILE A 248 -0.62 3.05 -3.10
N VAL A 249 -0.80 3.07 -4.41
CA VAL A 249 -0.48 1.96 -5.31
C VAL A 249 0.67 2.36 -6.23
N LEU A 250 1.77 1.62 -6.15
CA LEU A 250 2.91 1.75 -7.05
C LEU A 250 2.70 0.82 -8.24
N CYS A 251 2.50 1.37 -9.44
CA CYS A 251 2.19 0.56 -10.61
C CYS A 251 3.08 0.93 -11.80
N ARG A 252 3.49 -0.06 -12.58
CA ARG A 252 4.16 0.24 -13.84
C ARG A 252 3.15 0.72 -14.89
N THR A 253 3.58 1.69 -15.69
CA THR A 253 2.76 2.26 -16.77
C THR A 253 2.31 1.20 -17.77
N ASP A 254 3.22 0.33 -18.21
CA ASP A 254 2.91 -0.73 -19.20
C ASP A 254 1.93 -1.80 -18.68
N ILE A 255 1.93 -2.05 -17.36
CA ILE A 255 0.92 -2.92 -16.73
C ILE A 255 -0.39 -2.18 -16.60
N PHE A 256 -0.37 -0.95 -16.09
CA PHE A 256 -1.55 -0.12 -15.94
C PHE A 256 -2.30 0.03 -17.27
N ASP A 257 -1.58 0.22 -18.37
CA ASP A 257 -2.15 0.37 -19.71
C ASP A 257 -2.89 -0.90 -20.18
N LYS A 258 -2.50 -2.09 -19.69
CA LYS A 258 -3.18 -3.37 -19.95
C LYS A 258 -4.40 -3.63 -19.06
N LEU A 259 -4.54 -2.90 -17.95
CA LEU A 259 -5.70 -3.06 -17.06
C LEU A 259 -7.00 -2.60 -17.73
N GLY A 260 -8.08 -3.32 -17.46
CA GLY A 260 -9.42 -2.96 -17.92
C GLY A 260 -10.14 -2.02 -16.96
N GLY A 261 -11.38 -1.65 -17.31
CA GLY A 261 -12.30 -0.93 -16.43
C GLY A 261 -12.66 0.48 -16.94
N PRO A 262 -13.94 0.89 -16.79
CA PRO A 262 -14.48 2.09 -17.42
C PRO A 262 -13.86 3.40 -16.93
N ASN A 263 -13.36 3.43 -15.68
CA ASN A 263 -12.90 4.65 -15.03
C ASN A 263 -11.36 4.78 -14.96
N LYS A 264 -10.61 3.87 -15.59
CA LYS A 264 -9.14 3.83 -15.49
C LYS A 264 -8.48 5.17 -15.85
N ASN A 265 -8.91 5.78 -16.95
CA ASN A 265 -8.33 7.04 -17.42
C ASN A 265 -8.67 8.22 -16.51
N LYS A 266 -9.84 8.19 -15.88
CA LYS A 266 -10.25 9.19 -14.89
C LYS A 266 -9.38 9.08 -13.63
N VAL A 267 -9.19 7.87 -13.10
CA VAL A 267 -8.31 7.61 -11.96
C VAL A 267 -6.86 8.04 -12.27
N ARG A 268 -6.34 7.72 -13.46
CA ARG A 268 -5.00 8.17 -13.89
C ARG A 268 -4.87 9.69 -13.89
N ARG A 269 -5.87 10.41 -14.38
CA ARG A 269 -5.85 11.87 -14.46
C ARG A 269 -6.00 12.53 -13.08
N ASP A 270 -7.00 12.10 -12.33
CA ASP A 270 -7.43 12.78 -11.10
C ASP A 270 -6.50 12.41 -9.92
N SER A 271 -6.06 11.15 -9.87
CA SER A 271 -5.36 10.57 -8.71
C SER A 271 -3.96 10.05 -9.01
N GLY A 272 -3.52 10.13 -10.27
CA GLY A 272 -2.22 9.66 -10.73
C GLY A 272 -1.08 10.67 -10.60
N ILE A 273 0.12 10.16 -10.32
CA ILE A 273 1.42 10.82 -10.46
C ILE A 273 2.24 9.97 -11.43
N LEU A 274 2.83 10.59 -12.46
CA LEU A 274 3.70 9.91 -13.41
C LEU A 274 5.16 10.24 -13.08
N LEU A 275 5.93 9.22 -12.70
CA LEU A 275 7.38 9.30 -12.60
C LEU A 275 8.00 9.11 -13.98
N ASP A 276 8.58 10.18 -14.48
CA ASP A 276 9.37 10.16 -15.72
C ASP A 276 10.73 10.84 -15.49
N TRP A 277 11.77 10.17 -15.96
CA TRP A 277 13.15 10.68 -15.95
C TRP A 277 13.53 11.32 -17.28
N PHE A 278 12.76 11.07 -18.35
CA PHE A 278 13.03 11.62 -19.65
C PHE A 278 12.84 13.14 -19.64
N GLN A 279 13.83 13.85 -20.15
CA GLN A 279 13.78 15.29 -20.34
C GLN A 279 14.35 15.60 -21.71
N ASP A 280 13.53 16.22 -22.54
CA ASP A 280 13.94 16.71 -23.85
C ASP A 280 14.63 18.07 -23.68
N VAL A 281 15.93 18.02 -23.39
CA VAL A 281 16.76 19.22 -23.17
C VAL A 281 18.06 19.12 -23.96
N ASN A 282 18.47 20.26 -24.53
CA ASN A 282 19.73 20.36 -25.27
C ASN A 282 20.97 20.26 -24.34
N ASP A 283 20.84 20.75 -23.10
CA ASP A 283 21.92 20.69 -22.11
C ASP A 283 21.78 19.46 -21.21
N LEU A 284 22.62 18.46 -21.45
CA LEU A 284 22.67 17.22 -20.68
C LEU A 284 22.98 17.46 -19.19
N LYS A 285 23.77 18.50 -18.85
CA LYS A 285 24.12 18.82 -17.45
C LYS A 285 22.93 19.30 -16.64
N SER A 286 21.92 19.87 -17.31
CA SER A 286 20.70 20.36 -16.69
C SER A 286 19.70 19.24 -16.33
N THR A 287 19.91 18.01 -16.80
CA THR A 287 18.99 16.90 -16.60
C THR A 287 18.93 16.43 -15.13
N ASN A 288 17.78 15.92 -14.74
CA ASN A 288 17.43 15.38 -13.44
C ASN A 288 18.29 14.17 -13.09
N ILE A 289 18.66 13.37 -14.08
CA ILE A 289 19.56 12.24 -13.86
C ILE A 289 20.95 12.73 -13.47
N ILE A 290 21.51 13.74 -14.16
CA ILE A 290 22.82 14.31 -13.80
C ILE A 290 22.76 14.99 -12.44
N LYS A 291 21.68 15.72 -12.13
CA LYS A 291 21.45 16.30 -10.80
C LYS A 291 21.40 15.24 -9.71
N LEU A 292 20.71 14.12 -9.92
CA LEU A 292 20.68 12.99 -8.98
C LEU A 292 22.08 12.39 -8.79
N VAL A 293 22.82 12.18 -9.87
CA VAL A 293 24.13 11.54 -9.80
C VAL A 293 25.14 12.47 -9.09
N ASN A 294 25.12 13.78 -9.38
CA ASN A 294 25.87 14.79 -8.64
C ASN A 294 25.47 14.80 -7.16
N LEU A 295 24.16 14.83 -6.83
CA LEU A 295 23.68 14.77 -5.44
C LEU A 295 24.24 13.57 -4.66
N ARG A 296 24.26 12.38 -5.28
CA ARG A 296 24.80 11.16 -4.64
C ARG A 296 26.34 11.17 -4.54
N ALA A 297 27.02 11.78 -5.50
CA ALA A 297 28.46 12.01 -5.44
C ALA A 297 28.84 12.97 -4.32
N GLU A 298 28.13 14.09 -4.19
CA GLU A 298 28.32 15.07 -3.13
C GLU A 298 28.11 14.45 -1.75
N LEU A 299 27.04 13.65 -1.60
CA LEU A 299 26.76 12.94 -0.36
C LEU A 299 27.85 11.91 0.00
N SER A 300 28.41 11.22 -0.99
CA SER A 300 29.47 10.22 -0.76
C SER A 300 30.82 10.84 -0.41
N LEU A 301 31.13 12.01 -0.99
CA LEU A 301 32.44 12.63 -0.93
C LEU A 301 32.51 13.86 -0.01
N GLY A 302 31.37 14.33 0.52
CA GLY A 302 31.30 15.42 1.49
C GLY A 302 31.64 16.81 0.93
N ARG A 303 31.58 16.99 -0.39
CA ARG A 303 31.89 18.25 -1.09
C ARG A 303 31.11 18.37 -2.38
N LYS A 304 30.94 19.59 -2.89
CA LYS A 304 30.30 19.82 -4.19
C LYS A 304 31.12 19.22 -5.33
N ILE A 305 30.45 18.53 -6.25
CA ILE A 305 31.08 17.80 -7.36
C ILE A 305 30.22 17.96 -8.61
N ASP A 306 30.88 18.26 -9.72
CA ASP A 306 30.34 18.00 -11.06
C ASP A 306 31.11 16.79 -11.62
N ILE A 307 30.42 15.68 -11.83
CA ILE A 307 30.99 14.47 -12.45
C ILE A 307 31.11 14.58 -13.97
N PHE A 308 30.60 15.66 -14.59
CA PHE A 308 30.70 15.92 -16.03
C PHE A 308 31.70 17.04 -16.39
#